data_AF-A0A3N5VUL4-F1
#
_entry.id   AF-A0A3N5VUL4-F1
#
_cell.length_a   1.000
_cell.length_b   1.000
_cell.length_c   1.000
_cell.angle_alpha   90.00
_cell.angle_beta   90.00
_cell.angle_gamma   90.00
#
_symmetry.space_group_name_H-M   'P 1'
#
loop_
_entity.id
_entity.type
_entity.pdbx_description
1 polymer ?
#
loop_
_entity_poly.entity_id
_entity_poly.type
_entity_poly.pdbx_seq_one_letter_code
_entity_poly.pdbx_strand_id
1 'polypeptide(L)'
;MEYQWLPQDLQPALPTDWTPYAFLVLELKASSPQYFELALHTPQGARSVRFHPFQGVWVRAAVPLHHFREPLKAGHDLASLGNKPRKTFFVNFHKNQGPLDRVDTISIRIDHPVGQPTVEVRSFRLEKEDPGDAVLGDLPLVDEFGQWILEDLPGKAQSLEDLQASWKREGFEQPASPYQNSRYGGFLGARGEPTGFFRVEQIDGRWWFVDPDGYLFFSSGVDCIAPAGGTHVAGREEIFRALPPFTLRASIRHGSPADFASFEAWNLHRR
;
A
#
# COMPACT_ATOMS: atom_id res chain seq x y z
N MET A 1 -10.44 -16.87 0.23
CA MET A 1 -10.52 -17.74 1.43
C MET A 1 -11.13 -16.92 2.54
N GLU A 2 -12.22 -17.38 3.17
CA GLU A 2 -12.94 -16.64 4.22
C GLU A 2 -13.13 -17.53 5.45
N TYR A 3 -12.93 -16.94 6.63
CA TYR A 3 -13.23 -17.55 7.92
C TYR A 3 -14.14 -16.63 8.71
N GLN A 4 -15.12 -17.20 9.40
CA GLN A 4 -16.17 -16.46 10.09
C GLN A 4 -16.43 -17.09 11.47
N TRP A 5 -16.64 -16.23 12.46
CA TRP A 5 -16.82 -16.63 13.87
C TRP A 5 -17.94 -15.82 14.53
N LEU A 6 -18.57 -16.38 15.55
CA LEU A 6 -19.32 -15.57 16.50
C LEU A 6 -18.33 -14.74 17.34
N PRO A 7 -18.67 -13.52 17.77
CA PRO A 7 -17.80 -12.76 18.67
C PRO A 7 -17.39 -13.55 19.91
N GLN A 8 -18.30 -14.35 20.47
CA GLN A 8 -18.05 -15.13 21.68
C GLN A 8 -17.09 -16.31 21.46
N ASP A 9 -16.95 -16.80 20.22
CA ASP A 9 -15.96 -17.84 19.89
C ASP A 9 -14.52 -17.29 19.90
N LEU A 10 -14.37 -16.00 19.60
CA LEU A 10 -13.08 -15.30 19.62
C LEU A 10 -12.70 -14.83 21.03
N GLN A 11 -13.69 -14.37 21.79
CA GLN A 11 -13.52 -13.97 23.19
C GLN A 11 -14.89 -14.03 23.89
N PRO A 12 -15.10 -14.93 24.87
CA PRO A 12 -16.42 -15.17 25.48
C PRO A 12 -17.11 -13.95 26.07
N ALA A 13 -16.34 -12.95 26.50
CA ALA A 13 -16.84 -11.71 27.10
C ALA A 13 -17.31 -10.66 26.08
N LEU A 14 -17.17 -10.89 24.76
CA LEU A 14 -17.56 -9.90 23.76
C LEU A 14 -19.09 -9.77 23.67
N PRO A 15 -19.63 -8.54 23.81
CA PRO A 15 -21.05 -8.29 23.59
C PRO A 15 -21.39 -8.32 22.10
N THR A 16 -22.68 -8.41 21.80
CA THR A 16 -23.19 -8.22 20.43
C THR A 16 -23.46 -6.76 20.09
N ASP A 17 -23.81 -5.91 21.07
CA ASP A 17 -23.93 -4.46 20.87
C ASP A 17 -22.57 -3.78 21.05
N TRP A 18 -22.06 -3.21 19.95
CA TRP A 18 -20.75 -2.56 19.92
C TRP A 18 -20.86 -1.05 19.98
N THR A 19 -22.07 -0.47 20.02
CA THR A 19 -22.33 0.98 20.09
C THR A 19 -21.52 1.71 21.18
N PRO A 20 -21.37 1.16 22.40
CA PRO A 20 -20.64 1.84 23.48
C PRO A 20 -19.13 1.94 23.29
N TYR A 21 -18.55 1.24 22.30
CA TYR A 21 -17.11 1.15 22.09
C TYR A 21 -16.67 2.01 20.91
N ALA A 22 -15.43 2.48 20.97
CA ALA A 22 -14.82 3.32 19.94
C ALA A 22 -13.83 2.54 19.08
N PHE A 23 -13.22 1.47 19.60
CA PHE A 23 -12.18 0.71 18.92
C PHE A 23 -12.43 -0.79 18.97
N LEU A 24 -12.13 -1.46 17.86
CA LEU A 24 -11.85 -2.87 17.80
C LEU A 24 -10.33 -3.07 17.86
N VAL A 25 -9.85 -3.83 18.82
CA VAL A 25 -8.42 -4.05 19.05
C VAL A 25 -8.06 -5.49 18.74
N LEU A 26 -7.16 -5.66 17.78
CA LEU A 26 -6.65 -6.95 17.36
C LEU A 26 -5.16 -7.04 17.70
N GLU A 27 -4.73 -8.19 18.21
CA GLU A 27 -3.32 -8.58 18.14
C GLU A 27 -3.21 -9.65 17.07
N LEU A 28 -2.52 -9.31 15.97
CA LEU A 28 -2.45 -10.14 14.78
C LEU A 28 -1.05 -10.21 14.20
N LYS A 29 -0.77 -11.28 13.46
CA LYS A 29 0.42 -11.44 12.61
C LYS A 29 -0.01 -11.98 11.26
N ALA A 30 0.30 -11.25 10.19
CA ALA A 30 0.11 -11.74 8.82
C ALA A 30 1.41 -12.38 8.32
N SER A 31 1.33 -13.45 7.55
CA SER A 31 2.52 -14.04 6.89
C SER A 31 2.92 -13.34 5.59
N SER A 32 2.04 -12.50 5.03
CA SER A 32 2.27 -11.79 3.77
C SER A 32 1.68 -10.38 3.80
N PRO A 33 2.16 -9.46 2.94
CA PRO A 33 1.60 -8.10 2.84
C PRO A 33 0.27 -8.06 2.07
N GLN A 34 -0.26 -9.20 1.60
CA GLN A 34 -1.54 -9.24 0.90
C GLN A 34 -2.66 -8.70 1.77
N TYR A 35 -3.58 -7.99 1.13
CA TYR A 35 -4.71 -7.43 1.83
C TYR A 35 -5.66 -8.51 2.33
N PHE A 36 -6.27 -8.26 3.48
CA PHE A 36 -7.42 -9.02 3.93
C PHE A 36 -8.57 -8.07 4.27
N GLU A 37 -9.78 -8.52 4.03
CA GLU A 37 -11.00 -7.84 4.46
C GLU A 37 -11.34 -8.32 5.87
N LEU A 38 -11.58 -7.38 6.78
CA LEU A 38 -12.22 -7.61 8.07
C LEU A 38 -13.67 -7.11 7.97
N ALA A 39 -14.62 -8.02 8.11
CA ALA A 39 -16.04 -7.71 8.04
C ALA A 39 -16.75 -7.97 9.38
N LEU A 40 -17.65 -7.05 9.74
CA LEU A 40 -18.61 -7.17 10.83
C LEU A 40 -19.98 -7.36 10.19
N HIS A 41 -20.59 -8.52 10.40
CA HIS A 41 -21.91 -8.83 9.86
C HIS A 41 -22.99 -8.46 10.86
N THR A 42 -23.95 -7.66 10.43
CA THR A 42 -25.11 -7.25 11.23
C THR A 42 -26.39 -7.69 10.52
N PRO A 43 -27.57 -7.62 11.18
CA PRO A 43 -28.84 -7.88 10.51
C PRO A 43 -29.11 -6.99 9.29
N GLN A 44 -28.45 -5.84 9.21
CA GLN A 44 -28.56 -4.87 8.12
C GLN A 44 -27.42 -4.99 7.09
N GLY A 45 -26.65 -6.07 7.13
CA GLY A 45 -25.59 -6.40 6.17
C GLY A 45 -24.18 -6.24 6.72
N ALA A 46 -23.20 -6.62 5.89
CA ALA A 46 -21.79 -6.56 6.25
C ALA A 46 -21.24 -5.11 6.23
N ARG A 47 -20.40 -4.80 7.22
CA ARG A 47 -19.57 -3.59 7.32
C ARG A 47 -18.13 -4.04 7.23
N SER A 48 -17.35 -3.54 6.28
CA SER A 48 -16.00 -4.06 6.11
C SER A 48 -14.94 -3.02 5.82
N VAL A 49 -13.73 -3.37 6.21
CA VAL A 49 -12.52 -2.61 5.95
C VAL A 49 -11.46 -3.54 5.40
N ARG A 50 -10.59 -3.00 4.55
CA ARG A 50 -9.46 -3.73 3.98
C ARG A 50 -8.19 -3.37 4.74
N PHE A 51 -7.55 -4.36 5.33
CA PHE A 51 -6.27 -4.24 6.02
C PHE A 51 -5.10 -4.45 5.07
N HIS A 52 -4.08 -3.61 5.24
CA HIS A 52 -2.74 -3.77 4.68
C HIS A 52 -1.81 -4.03 5.85
N PRO A 53 -1.54 -5.30 6.17
CA PRO A 53 -0.75 -5.64 7.34
C PRO A 53 0.74 -5.48 7.08
N PHE A 54 1.51 -5.31 8.16
CA PHE A 54 2.92 -5.70 8.15
C PHE A 54 3.02 -7.23 8.19
N GLN A 55 3.94 -7.78 7.39
CA GLN A 55 4.19 -9.22 7.36
C GLN A 55 5.26 -9.65 8.36
N GLY A 56 5.10 -10.84 8.94
CA GLY A 56 6.11 -11.50 9.76
C GLY A 56 6.25 -10.98 11.19
N VAL A 57 5.46 -9.99 11.61
CA VAL A 57 5.56 -9.36 12.94
C VAL A 57 4.20 -9.26 13.63
N TRP A 58 4.17 -9.53 14.93
CA TRP A 58 2.98 -9.29 15.74
C TRP A 58 2.75 -7.79 15.91
N VAL A 59 1.52 -7.35 15.64
CA VAL A 59 1.11 -5.96 15.82
C VAL A 59 -0.18 -5.90 16.64
N ARG A 60 -0.31 -4.84 17.44
CA ARG A 60 -1.59 -4.37 17.93
C ARG A 60 -2.16 -3.39 16.91
N ALA A 61 -3.36 -3.69 16.42
CA ALA A 61 -4.14 -2.81 15.56
C ALA A 61 -5.35 -2.29 16.35
N ALA A 62 -5.36 -1.00 16.67
CA ALA A 62 -6.51 -0.32 17.27
C ALA A 62 -7.34 0.31 16.14
N VAL A 63 -8.39 -0.40 15.74
CA VAL A 63 -9.22 -0.10 14.56
C VAL A 63 -10.40 0.77 15.00
N PRO A 64 -10.48 2.04 14.57
CA PRO A 64 -11.60 2.90 14.96
C PRO A 64 -12.92 2.38 14.38
N LEU A 65 -13.89 2.09 15.26
CA LEU A 65 -15.21 1.55 14.86
C LEU A 65 -16.06 2.57 14.09
N HIS A 66 -15.79 3.87 14.22
CA HIS A 66 -16.51 4.89 13.46
C HIS A 66 -16.38 4.67 11.94
N HIS A 67 -15.28 4.07 11.46
CA HIS A 67 -15.09 3.74 10.05
C HIS A 67 -16.06 2.69 9.50
N PHE A 68 -16.64 1.87 10.37
CA PHE A 68 -17.69 0.91 10.02
C PHE A 68 -19.09 1.53 10.14
N ARG A 69 -19.24 2.64 10.87
CA ARG A 69 -20.54 3.27 11.20
C ARG A 69 -20.94 4.36 10.25
N GLU A 70 -19.99 5.17 9.82
CA GLU A 70 -20.26 6.32 8.97
C GLU A 70 -19.14 6.60 7.96
N PRO A 71 -19.48 7.09 6.75
CA PRO A 71 -18.49 7.56 5.81
C PRO A 71 -17.71 8.74 6.40
N LEU A 72 -16.41 8.80 6.15
CA LEU A 72 -15.62 9.98 6.48
C LEU A 72 -16.06 11.16 5.61
N LYS A 73 -16.27 12.31 6.25
CA LYS A 73 -16.74 13.55 5.60
C LYS A 73 -15.64 14.61 5.45
N ALA A 74 -14.42 14.31 5.89
CA ALA A 74 -13.28 15.22 5.87
C ALA A 74 -12.03 14.55 5.27
N GLY A 75 -11.44 15.23 4.29
CA GLY A 75 -10.28 14.80 3.52
C GLY A 75 -10.00 15.79 2.38
N HIS A 76 -8.83 15.71 1.76
CA HIS A 76 -8.43 16.61 0.68
C HIS A 76 -8.73 16.05 -0.72
N ASP A 77 -9.03 14.76 -0.83
CA ASP A 77 -9.47 14.08 -2.05
C ASP A 77 -10.26 12.79 -1.73
N LEU A 78 -10.81 12.14 -2.75
CA LEU A 78 -11.57 10.88 -2.59
C LEU A 78 -10.74 9.74 -1.99
N ALA A 79 -9.44 9.66 -2.29
CA ALA A 79 -8.57 8.62 -1.74
C ALA A 79 -8.40 8.81 -0.23
N SER A 80 -8.20 10.05 0.23
CA SER A 80 -8.03 10.41 1.64
C SER A 80 -9.27 10.11 2.50
N LEU A 81 -10.46 9.98 1.89
CA LEU A 81 -11.68 9.56 2.59
C LEU A 81 -11.72 8.06 2.87
N GLY A 82 -11.06 7.25 2.03
CA GLY A 82 -11.02 5.79 2.16
C GLY A 82 -9.76 5.27 2.83
N ASN A 83 -8.63 5.95 2.63
CA ASN A 83 -7.29 5.43 2.90
C ASN A 83 -6.70 6.07 4.15
N LYS A 84 -6.49 5.27 5.22
CA LYS A 84 -5.92 5.76 6.47
C LYS A 84 -4.64 5.01 6.84
N PRO A 85 -3.49 5.69 6.87
CA PRO A 85 -2.31 5.13 7.51
C PRO A 85 -2.53 5.07 9.03
N ARG A 86 -2.15 3.95 9.63
CA ARG A 86 -2.15 3.66 11.06
C ARG A 86 -0.76 3.22 11.47
N LYS A 87 -0.32 3.32 12.72
CA LYS A 87 1.14 3.15 13.02
C LYS A 87 1.73 1.85 12.47
N THR A 88 0.95 0.77 12.51
CA THR A 88 1.39 -0.60 12.18
C THR A 88 0.65 -1.24 11.00
N PHE A 89 -0.23 -0.51 10.32
CA PHE A 89 -1.00 -1.02 9.19
C PHE A 89 -1.52 0.14 8.33
N PHE A 90 -2.06 -0.18 7.17
CA PHE A 90 -2.92 0.72 6.42
C PHE A 90 -4.33 0.14 6.38
N VAL A 91 -5.35 0.99 6.38
CA VAL A 91 -6.73 0.54 6.26
C VAL A 91 -7.45 1.30 5.16
N ASN A 92 -8.19 0.56 4.32
CA ASN A 92 -9.17 1.14 3.40
C ASN A 92 -10.59 0.86 3.88
N PHE A 93 -11.47 1.83 3.72
CA PHE A 93 -12.88 1.66 4.06
C PHE A 93 -13.73 1.43 2.81
N HIS A 94 -14.60 0.41 2.88
CA HIS A 94 -15.62 0.20 1.87
C HIS A 94 -16.80 1.16 2.09
N LYS A 95 -17.62 1.42 1.07
CA LYS A 95 -18.81 2.29 1.18
C LYS A 95 -20.05 1.53 1.70
N ASN A 96 -19.86 0.66 2.69
CA ASN A 96 -20.90 -0.22 3.23
C ASN A 96 -21.17 0.06 4.72
N GLN A 97 -20.90 1.27 5.22
CA GLN A 97 -21.06 1.62 6.63
C GLN A 97 -22.53 1.55 7.13
N GLY A 98 -22.69 1.36 8.44
CA GLY A 98 -23.99 1.35 9.11
C GLY A 98 -23.89 0.98 10.59
N PRO A 99 -25.03 0.86 11.30
CA PRO A 99 -25.05 0.66 12.74
C PRO A 99 -24.33 -0.63 13.17
N LEU A 100 -23.76 -0.59 14.37
CA LEU A 100 -23.11 -1.72 15.05
C LEU A 100 -23.81 -2.02 16.40
N ASP A 101 -25.12 -1.79 16.47
CA ASP A 101 -25.99 -2.09 17.60
C ASP A 101 -26.19 -3.61 17.79
N ARG A 102 -25.90 -4.39 16.75
CA ARG A 102 -25.81 -5.86 16.82
C ARG A 102 -24.83 -6.41 15.79
N VAL A 103 -23.72 -6.97 16.26
CA VAL A 103 -22.76 -7.75 15.46
C VAL A 103 -23.05 -9.23 15.66
N ASP A 104 -23.49 -9.90 14.60
CA ASP A 104 -23.82 -11.33 14.62
C ASP A 104 -22.56 -12.19 14.44
N THR A 105 -21.70 -11.81 13.50
CA THR A 105 -20.45 -12.54 13.21
C THR A 105 -19.37 -11.60 12.71
N ILE A 106 -18.12 -12.05 12.83
CA ILE A 106 -16.93 -11.39 12.29
C ILE A 106 -16.32 -12.32 11.26
N SER A 107 -15.91 -11.80 10.10
CA SER A 107 -15.15 -12.56 9.13
C SER A 107 -13.84 -11.90 8.71
N ILE A 108 -12.85 -12.74 8.41
CA ILE A 108 -11.60 -12.34 7.75
C ILE A 108 -11.53 -13.07 6.42
N ARG A 109 -11.32 -12.30 5.34
CA ARG A 109 -11.23 -12.83 3.97
C ARG A 109 -9.98 -12.34 3.26
N ILE A 110 -9.20 -13.25 2.68
CA ILE A 110 -8.16 -12.91 1.70
C ILE A 110 -8.72 -13.19 0.31
N ASP A 111 -8.85 -12.14 -0.50
CA ASP A 111 -9.28 -12.23 -1.88
C ASP A 111 -8.12 -12.65 -2.77
N HIS A 112 -8.33 -13.68 -3.60
CA HIS A 112 -7.34 -14.22 -4.54
C HIS A 112 -5.94 -14.44 -3.91
N PRO A 113 -5.81 -15.27 -2.85
CA PRO A 113 -4.56 -15.44 -2.15
C PRO A 113 -3.46 -15.99 -3.08
N VAL A 114 -2.31 -15.32 -3.10
CA VAL A 114 -1.07 -15.85 -3.68
C VAL A 114 -0.42 -16.78 -2.67
N GLY A 115 -0.24 -18.05 -3.04
CA GLY A 115 0.31 -19.08 -2.16
C GLY A 115 -0.67 -19.49 -1.06
N GLN A 116 -0.18 -19.61 0.18
CA GLN A 116 -0.98 -20.00 1.36
C GLN A 116 -0.77 -18.98 2.50
N PRO A 117 -1.22 -17.73 2.33
CA PRO A 117 -1.05 -16.70 3.34
C PRO A 117 -1.89 -17.01 4.59
N THR A 118 -1.39 -16.64 5.75
CA THR A 118 -2.05 -16.81 7.05
C THR A 118 -2.19 -15.46 7.74
N VAL A 119 -3.27 -15.33 8.50
CA VAL A 119 -3.47 -14.24 9.47
C VAL A 119 -3.73 -14.92 10.81
N GLU A 120 -2.77 -14.82 11.71
CA GLU A 120 -2.89 -15.30 13.08
C GLU A 120 -3.50 -14.18 13.93
N VAL A 121 -4.54 -14.48 14.70
CA VAL A 121 -5.15 -13.54 15.65
C VAL A 121 -5.14 -14.21 17.01
N ARG A 122 -4.52 -13.57 18.01
CA ARG A 122 -4.44 -14.10 19.37
C ARG A 122 -5.27 -13.33 20.39
N SER A 123 -5.71 -12.13 20.02
CA SER A 123 -6.56 -11.31 20.88
C SER A 123 -7.54 -10.50 20.05
N PHE A 124 -8.76 -10.43 20.56
CA PHE A 124 -9.86 -9.64 20.02
C PHE A 124 -10.55 -8.92 21.19
N ARG A 125 -10.55 -7.58 21.20
CA ARG A 125 -11.10 -6.77 22.29
C ARG A 125 -11.85 -5.54 21.77
N LEU A 126 -12.79 -5.03 22.55
CA LEU A 126 -13.44 -3.75 22.30
C LEU A 126 -13.01 -2.75 23.37
N GLU A 127 -12.66 -1.54 22.94
CA GLU A 127 -12.20 -0.49 23.84
C GLU A 127 -12.98 0.81 23.62
N LYS A 128 -13.18 1.58 24.68
CA LYS A 128 -13.84 2.90 24.64
C LYS A 128 -12.87 4.03 24.31
N GLU A 129 -11.59 3.82 24.58
CA GLU A 129 -10.50 4.77 24.33
C GLU A 129 -9.49 4.13 23.36
N ASP A 130 -8.66 4.94 22.69
CA ASP A 130 -7.64 4.44 21.76
C ASP A 130 -6.46 3.88 22.58
N PRO A 131 -6.23 2.55 22.62
CA PRO A 131 -5.05 2.00 23.28
C PRO A 131 -3.77 2.18 22.45
N GLY A 132 -3.89 2.73 21.24
CA GLY A 132 -2.82 2.93 20.29
C GLY A 132 -2.41 1.66 19.54
N ASP A 133 -1.90 1.86 18.34
CA ASP A 133 -1.24 0.82 17.56
C ASP A 133 0.17 0.57 18.09
N ALA A 134 0.66 -0.67 18.02
CA ALA A 134 2.01 -1.00 18.47
C ALA A 134 2.59 -2.19 17.72
N VAL A 135 3.91 -2.17 17.50
CA VAL A 135 4.66 -3.37 17.14
C VAL A 135 4.89 -4.16 18.43
N LEU A 136 4.56 -5.45 18.43
CA LEU A 136 4.67 -6.34 19.59
C LEU A 136 5.79 -7.38 19.43
N GLY A 137 6.60 -7.25 18.37
CA GLY A 137 7.81 -8.05 18.13
C GLY A 137 9.07 -7.19 18.19
N ASP A 138 10.16 -7.76 17.69
CA ASP A 138 11.47 -7.10 17.69
C ASP A 138 11.49 -5.92 16.71
N LEU A 139 12.14 -4.84 17.15
CA LEU A 139 12.42 -3.64 16.37
C LEU A 139 13.93 -3.52 16.14
N PRO A 140 14.38 -2.86 15.05
CA PRO A 140 13.59 -2.23 13.99
C PRO A 140 13.06 -3.23 12.94
N LEU A 141 12.13 -2.78 12.09
CA LEU A 141 11.57 -3.57 10.99
C LEU A 141 12.06 -3.15 9.59
N VAL A 142 12.63 -1.95 9.48
CA VAL A 142 13.14 -1.39 8.22
C VAL A 142 14.61 -1.02 8.41
N ASP A 143 15.47 -1.44 7.48
CA ASP A 143 16.91 -1.16 7.52
C ASP A 143 17.28 0.24 6.98
N GLU A 144 18.57 0.55 6.97
CA GLU A 144 19.10 1.84 6.50
C GLU A 144 18.93 2.10 5.00
N PHE A 145 18.53 1.10 4.22
CA PHE A 145 18.24 1.19 2.79
C PHE A 145 16.74 1.28 2.52
N GLY A 146 15.90 1.22 3.56
CA GLY A 146 14.44 1.20 3.44
C GLY A 146 13.87 -0.19 3.15
N GLN A 147 14.65 -1.25 3.33
CA GLN A 147 14.23 -2.62 3.05
C GLN A 147 13.65 -3.27 4.31
N TRP A 148 12.67 -4.17 4.11
CA TRP A 148 12.06 -4.92 5.21
C TRP A 148 13.05 -5.90 5.83
N ILE A 149 13.30 -5.81 7.13
CA ILE A 149 14.32 -6.59 7.84
C ILE A 149 13.94 -8.07 7.93
N LEU A 150 12.67 -8.38 8.18
CA LEU A 150 12.22 -9.74 8.51
C LEU A 150 12.15 -10.69 7.32
N GLU A 151 12.46 -10.20 6.13
CA GLU A 151 12.42 -10.99 4.90
C GLU A 151 13.74 -10.83 4.14
N ASP A 152 14.27 -11.96 3.68
CA ASP A 152 15.45 -12.00 2.82
C ASP A 152 14.99 -12.23 1.37
N LEU A 153 14.96 -11.14 0.59
CA LEU A 153 14.48 -11.13 -0.78
C LEU A 153 15.66 -11.15 -1.76
N PRO A 154 15.54 -11.85 -2.90
CA PRO A 154 16.54 -11.78 -3.96
C PRO A 154 16.82 -10.31 -4.37
N GLY A 155 18.10 -9.93 -4.35
CA GLY A 155 18.54 -8.57 -4.71
C GLY A 155 18.55 -7.56 -3.55
N LYS A 156 18.16 -7.96 -2.33
CA LYS A 156 18.28 -7.12 -1.13
C LYS A 156 19.75 -6.78 -0.85
N ALA A 157 20.07 -5.49 -0.73
CA ALA A 157 21.43 -5.03 -0.42
C ALA A 157 21.75 -5.34 1.05
N GLN A 158 22.88 -6.01 1.32
CA GLN A 158 23.33 -6.28 2.69
C GLN A 158 24.30 -5.21 3.20
N SER A 159 24.90 -4.45 2.28
CA SER A 159 25.79 -3.35 2.59
C SER A 159 25.69 -2.23 1.55
N LEU A 160 26.38 -1.12 1.83
CA LEU A 160 26.49 -0.02 0.88
C LEU A 160 27.26 -0.44 -0.38
N GLU A 161 28.29 -1.27 -0.22
CA GLU A 161 29.07 -1.82 -1.33
C GLU A 161 28.19 -2.70 -2.23
N ASP A 162 27.29 -3.50 -1.67
CA ASP A 162 26.32 -4.28 -2.43
C ASP A 162 25.39 -3.39 -3.26
N LEU A 163 24.88 -2.30 -2.66
CA LEU A 163 24.02 -1.33 -3.34
C LEU A 163 24.76 -0.69 -4.54
N GLN A 164 25.99 -0.22 -4.32
CA GLN A 164 26.84 0.37 -5.37
C GLN A 164 27.21 -0.64 -6.45
N ALA A 165 27.50 -1.89 -6.06
CA ALA A 165 27.80 -2.97 -7.00
C ALA A 165 26.57 -3.33 -7.85
N SER A 166 25.36 -3.33 -7.27
CA SER A 166 24.12 -3.52 -7.99
C SER A 166 23.90 -2.45 -9.06
N TRP A 167 24.08 -1.18 -8.68
CA TRP A 167 23.96 -0.05 -9.59
C TRP A 167 24.95 -0.13 -10.77
N LYS A 168 26.21 -0.51 -10.50
CA LYS A 168 27.22 -0.69 -11.54
C LYS A 168 26.90 -1.87 -12.47
N ARG A 169 26.28 -2.93 -11.94
CA ARG A 169 25.94 -4.15 -12.71
C ARG A 169 24.79 -3.94 -13.68
N GLU A 170 23.85 -3.05 -13.36
CA GLU A 170 22.69 -2.78 -14.21
C GLU A 170 23.11 -2.47 -15.66
N GLY A 171 24.26 -1.81 -15.84
CA GLY A 171 24.81 -1.49 -17.13
C GLY A 171 23.94 -0.46 -17.84
N PHE A 172 24.50 0.71 -18.17
CA PHE A 172 23.74 1.74 -18.89
C PHE A 172 23.66 1.49 -20.39
N GLU A 173 23.90 0.24 -20.81
CA GLU A 173 23.80 -0.16 -22.21
C GLU A 173 22.31 -0.25 -22.57
N GLN A 174 21.88 0.63 -23.47
CA GLN A 174 20.55 0.50 -24.06
C GLN A 174 20.56 -0.70 -25.00
N PRO A 175 19.80 -1.77 -24.71
CA PRO A 175 19.66 -2.85 -25.68
C PRO A 175 19.12 -2.26 -26.97
N ALA A 176 19.71 -2.64 -28.10
CA ALA A 176 19.21 -2.23 -29.40
C ALA A 176 17.73 -2.63 -29.49
N SER A 177 16.85 -1.67 -29.77
CA SER A 177 15.43 -1.97 -30.01
C SER A 177 15.34 -2.94 -31.19
N PRO A 178 14.64 -4.08 -31.05
CA PRO A 178 14.39 -4.97 -32.19
C PRO A 178 13.51 -4.31 -33.26
N TYR A 179 12.86 -3.19 -32.91
CA TYR A 179 12.04 -2.40 -33.80
C TYR A 179 12.77 -1.13 -34.24
N GLN A 180 12.66 -0.80 -35.51
CA GLN A 180 13.06 0.52 -36.00
C GLN A 180 11.96 1.52 -35.61
N ASN A 181 12.31 2.42 -34.72
CA ASN A 181 11.40 3.43 -34.20
C ASN A 181 11.77 4.81 -34.74
N SER A 182 10.77 5.67 -34.89
CA SER A 182 10.99 7.10 -35.11
C SER A 182 11.68 7.73 -33.89
N ARG A 183 12.10 8.99 -34.02
CA ARG A 183 12.63 9.78 -32.89
C ARG A 183 11.62 9.97 -31.74
N TYR A 184 10.34 9.71 -31.98
CA TYR A 184 9.26 9.80 -31.00
C TYR A 184 8.78 8.43 -30.50
N GLY A 185 9.42 7.33 -30.93
CA GLY A 185 9.06 5.97 -30.53
C GLY A 185 7.95 5.33 -31.37
N GLY A 186 7.50 5.97 -32.44
CA GLY A 186 6.53 5.38 -33.38
C GLY A 186 7.15 4.28 -34.24
N PHE A 187 6.38 3.27 -34.60
CA PHE A 187 6.83 2.14 -35.40
C PHE A 187 7.02 2.54 -36.88
N LEU A 188 8.26 2.48 -37.40
CA LEU A 188 8.56 2.95 -38.75
C LEU A 188 7.84 2.16 -39.87
N GLY A 189 7.34 0.95 -39.57
CA GLY A 189 6.64 0.11 -40.54
C GLY A 189 5.19 0.50 -40.83
N ALA A 190 4.61 1.47 -40.10
CA ALA A 190 3.24 1.92 -40.32
C ALA A 190 3.11 3.43 -40.12
N ARG A 191 2.53 4.12 -41.12
CA ARG A 191 2.52 5.59 -41.19
C ARG A 191 1.17 6.13 -41.67
N GLY A 192 0.68 7.16 -40.98
CA GLY A 192 -0.40 8.07 -41.41
C GLY A 192 0.12 9.49 -41.62
N GLU A 193 -0.79 10.48 -41.61
CA GLU A 193 -0.43 11.88 -41.87
C GLU A 193 0.41 12.51 -40.74
N PRO A 194 1.57 13.14 -41.06
CA PRO A 194 2.38 13.87 -40.09
C PRO A 194 1.78 15.25 -39.80
N THR A 195 1.40 15.51 -38.56
CA THR A 195 0.82 16.79 -38.14
C THR A 195 1.75 17.62 -37.25
N GLY A 196 2.91 17.08 -36.88
CA GLY A 196 3.82 17.71 -35.92
C GLY A 196 3.41 17.56 -34.46
N PHE A 197 2.31 16.86 -34.15
CA PHE A 197 1.85 16.57 -32.80
C PHE A 197 1.36 15.13 -32.66
N PHE A 198 1.40 14.59 -31.44
CA PHE A 198 0.68 13.36 -31.15
C PHE A 198 -0.81 13.53 -31.38
N ARG A 199 -1.44 12.55 -32.00
CA ARG A 199 -2.89 12.52 -32.25
C ARG A 199 -3.43 11.11 -32.15
N VAL A 200 -4.74 10.99 -32.22
CA VAL A 200 -5.45 9.71 -32.22
C VAL A 200 -6.13 9.53 -33.57
N GLU A 201 -6.05 8.35 -34.17
CA GLU A 201 -6.67 8.01 -35.46
C GLU A 201 -7.15 6.56 -35.47
N GLN A 202 -8.25 6.31 -36.19
CA GLN A 202 -8.69 4.96 -36.48
C GLN A 202 -8.15 4.52 -37.84
N ILE A 203 -7.27 3.52 -37.86
CA ILE A 203 -6.66 2.95 -39.08
C ILE A 203 -6.95 1.45 -39.09
N ASP A 204 -7.50 0.95 -40.20
CA ASP A 204 -7.93 -0.45 -40.38
C ASP A 204 -8.81 -0.98 -39.23
N GLY A 205 -9.73 -0.14 -38.76
CA GLY A 205 -10.67 -0.48 -37.68
C GLY A 205 -10.07 -0.47 -36.27
N ARG A 206 -8.79 -0.12 -36.10
CA ARG A 206 -8.10 -0.05 -34.80
C ARG A 206 -7.75 1.39 -34.43
N TRP A 207 -7.88 1.73 -33.16
CA TRP A 207 -7.46 3.02 -32.62
C TRP A 207 -5.97 3.02 -32.34
N TRP A 208 -5.29 4.03 -32.87
CA TRP A 208 -3.86 4.24 -32.69
C TRP A 208 -3.60 5.65 -32.19
N PHE A 209 -2.53 5.79 -31.40
CA PHE A 209 -1.82 7.07 -31.40
C PHE A 209 -0.98 7.15 -32.68
N VAL A 210 -0.82 8.37 -33.19
CA VAL A 210 0.09 8.69 -34.28
C VAL A 210 1.07 9.72 -33.76
N ASP A 211 2.36 9.47 -33.95
CA ASP A 211 3.43 10.36 -33.52
C ASP A 211 3.52 11.62 -34.41
N PRO A 212 4.30 12.65 -33.99
CA PRO A 212 4.44 13.88 -34.76
C PRO A 212 4.93 13.72 -36.21
N ASP A 213 5.70 12.67 -36.52
CA ASP A 213 6.25 12.39 -37.87
C ASP A 213 5.31 11.45 -38.69
N GLY A 214 4.16 11.09 -38.12
CA GLY A 214 3.09 10.31 -38.74
C GLY A 214 3.14 8.81 -38.45
N TYR A 215 4.05 8.30 -37.62
CA TYR A 215 4.16 6.85 -37.38
C TYR A 215 3.21 6.37 -36.30
N LEU A 216 2.68 5.15 -36.46
CA LEU A 216 1.81 4.56 -35.44
C LEU A 216 2.58 4.37 -34.14
N PHE A 217 1.95 4.75 -33.03
CA PHE A 217 2.54 4.77 -31.71
C PHE A 217 1.69 3.96 -30.73
N PHE A 218 2.37 3.15 -29.91
CA PHE A 218 1.76 2.47 -28.78
C PHE A 218 2.35 3.05 -27.50
N SER A 219 1.52 3.73 -26.71
CA SER A 219 1.96 4.34 -25.46
C SER A 219 2.16 3.27 -24.39
N SER A 220 3.42 2.93 -24.16
CA SER A 220 3.84 2.06 -23.07
C SER A 220 4.95 2.76 -22.29
N GLY A 221 4.79 2.85 -20.97
CA GLY A 221 5.70 3.55 -20.10
C GLY A 221 5.46 3.21 -18.64
N VAL A 222 6.27 3.81 -17.77
CA VAL A 222 6.17 3.68 -16.31
C VAL A 222 5.72 5.02 -15.74
N ASP A 223 4.75 4.98 -14.84
CA ASP A 223 4.26 6.16 -14.13
C ASP A 223 5.19 6.54 -12.96
N CYS A 224 4.98 7.71 -12.37
CA CYS A 224 5.67 8.15 -11.14
C CYS A 224 7.20 8.31 -11.30
N ILE A 225 7.67 8.78 -12.46
CA ILE A 225 9.10 9.03 -12.72
C ILE A 225 9.60 10.30 -12.00
N ALA A 226 9.89 10.18 -10.71
CA ALA A 226 10.56 11.18 -9.89
C ALA A 226 11.08 10.54 -8.60
N PRO A 227 12.19 11.04 -8.00
CA PRO A 227 12.69 10.57 -6.70
C PRO A 227 11.83 11.10 -5.53
N ALA A 228 10.53 10.81 -5.59
CA ALA A 228 9.50 11.40 -4.75
C ALA A 228 8.80 10.36 -3.86
N GLY A 229 9.33 9.13 -3.76
CA GLY A 229 8.82 8.12 -2.84
C GLY A 229 8.91 8.59 -1.38
N GLY A 230 7.78 9.01 -0.82
CA GLY A 230 7.65 9.47 0.56
C GLY A 230 7.15 8.37 1.49
N THR A 231 7.96 7.99 2.46
CA THR A 231 7.58 7.09 3.56
C THR A 231 7.21 7.92 4.77
N HIS A 232 6.01 7.74 5.34
CA HIS A 232 5.62 8.42 6.58
C HIS A 232 6.38 7.82 7.76
N VAL A 233 7.16 8.65 8.46
CA VAL A 233 8.04 8.25 9.57
C VAL A 233 7.64 8.86 10.90
N ALA A 234 6.88 9.97 10.91
CA ALA A 234 6.43 10.59 12.15
C ALA A 234 5.58 9.62 12.98
N GLY A 235 5.92 9.51 14.27
CA GLY A 235 5.26 8.61 15.22
C GLY A 235 5.51 7.11 14.96
N ARG A 236 6.47 6.80 14.09
CA ARG A 236 6.90 5.46 13.66
C ARG A 236 8.42 5.32 13.67
N GLU A 237 9.13 6.23 14.31
CA GLU A 237 10.59 6.34 14.23
C GLU A 237 11.30 5.05 14.65
N GLU A 238 10.76 4.34 15.65
CA GLU A 238 11.32 3.10 16.17
C GLU A 238 11.26 1.91 15.19
N ILE A 239 10.44 2.01 14.13
CA ILE A 239 10.33 1.00 13.08
C ILE A 239 11.58 1.01 12.19
N PHE A 240 12.28 2.15 12.11
CA PHE A 240 13.38 2.35 11.18
C PHE A 240 14.72 2.28 11.92
N ARG A 241 15.65 1.48 11.40
CA ARG A 241 17.02 1.40 11.91
C ARG A 241 17.76 2.73 11.78
N ALA A 242 17.54 3.42 10.66
CA ALA A 242 18.06 4.75 10.39
C ALA A 242 17.08 5.52 9.53
N LEU A 243 17.05 6.85 9.68
CA LEU A 243 16.25 7.74 8.85
C LEU A 243 17.14 8.52 7.88
N PRO A 244 16.70 8.74 6.63
CA PRO A 244 17.34 9.68 5.72
C PRO A 244 17.59 11.05 6.35
N PRO A 245 18.72 11.72 6.03
CA PRO A 245 18.97 13.09 6.43
C PRO A 245 17.80 14.02 6.07
N PHE A 246 17.53 15.01 6.93
CA PHE A 246 16.42 15.95 6.74
C PHE A 246 16.46 16.67 5.37
N THR A 247 17.66 16.89 4.82
CA THR A 247 17.90 17.53 3.53
C THR A 247 17.48 16.69 2.32
N LEU A 248 17.21 15.39 2.50
CA LEU A 248 16.88 14.44 1.42
C LEU A 248 15.43 13.93 1.52
N ARG A 249 14.56 14.62 2.25
CA ARG A 249 13.17 14.19 2.45
C ARG A 249 12.30 14.40 1.21
N ALA A 250 11.34 13.50 1.03
CA ALA A 250 10.50 13.45 -0.16
C ALA A 250 9.72 14.77 -0.39
N SER A 251 9.67 15.22 -1.64
CA SER A 251 8.67 16.19 -2.07
C SER A 251 7.30 15.52 -2.07
N ILE A 252 6.52 15.76 -1.02
CA ILE A 252 5.17 15.24 -0.88
C ILE A 252 4.14 16.30 -1.29
N ARG A 253 3.08 15.85 -1.98
CA ARG A 253 1.96 16.72 -2.36
C ARG A 253 1.17 17.24 -1.16
N HIS A 254 1.16 16.50 -0.04
CA HIS A 254 0.37 16.79 1.17
C HIS A 254 1.09 16.32 2.44
N GLY A 255 0.90 17.05 3.55
CA GLY A 255 1.57 16.80 4.84
C GLY A 255 2.78 17.69 5.07
N SER A 256 3.37 17.64 6.26
CA SER A 256 4.64 18.31 6.52
C SER A 256 5.78 17.49 5.91
N PRO A 257 6.72 18.09 5.16
CA PRO A 257 7.97 17.40 4.80
C PRO A 257 8.72 16.87 6.04
N ALA A 258 8.42 17.40 7.24
CA ALA A 258 8.95 16.89 8.50
C ALA A 258 8.42 15.49 8.89
N ASP A 259 7.33 15.01 8.28
CA ASP A 259 6.70 13.75 8.66
C ASP A 259 7.13 12.57 7.78
N PHE A 260 7.86 12.85 6.69
CA PHE A 260 8.18 11.87 5.66
C PHE A 260 9.68 11.78 5.40
N ALA A 261 10.14 10.62 4.94
CA ALA A 261 11.50 10.37 4.50
C ALA A 261 11.53 9.62 3.16
N SER A 262 12.56 9.88 2.34
CA SER A 262 12.76 9.15 1.08
C SER A 262 14.01 8.28 1.16
N PHE A 263 13.81 6.99 1.40
CA PHE A 263 14.90 6.00 1.31
C PHE A 263 15.38 5.84 -0.13
N GLU A 264 14.48 5.97 -1.11
CA GLU A 264 14.81 6.02 -2.53
C GLU A 264 15.82 7.14 -2.81
N ALA A 265 15.47 8.40 -2.54
CA ALA A 265 16.37 9.54 -2.81
C ALA A 265 17.70 9.41 -2.05
N TRP A 266 17.66 8.87 -0.82
CA TRP A 266 18.86 8.62 -0.04
C TRP A 266 19.75 7.54 -0.69
N ASN A 267 19.16 6.47 -1.23
CA ASN A 267 19.89 5.45 -1.99
C ASN A 267 20.43 6.01 -3.31
N LEU A 268 19.72 6.91 -3.99
CA LEU A 268 20.22 7.56 -5.22
C LEU A 268 21.51 8.36 -4.97
N HIS A 269 21.66 8.95 -3.79
CA HIS A 269 22.84 9.72 -3.41
C HIS A 269 24.03 8.84 -2.96
N ARG A 270 23.75 7.59 -2.54
CA ARG A 270 24.74 6.68 -1.95
C ARG A 270 25.28 5.63 -2.92
N ARG A 271 24.54 5.33 -3.99
CA ARG A 271 24.88 4.34 -5.02
C ARG A 271 26.03 4.77 -5.94
#